data_AF-A0A2M8HHA7-F1
#
_entry.id   AF-A0A2M8HHA7-F1
#
_cell.length_a   1.000
_cell.length_b   1.000
_cell.length_c   1.000
_cell.angle_alpha   90.00
_cell.angle_beta   90.00
_cell.angle_gamma   90.00
#
_symmetry.space_group_name_H-M   'P 1'
#
loop_
_entity.id
_entity.type
_entity.pdbx_description
1 polymer ?
#
loop_
_entity_poly.entity_id
_entity_poly.type
_entity_poly.pdbx_seq_one_letter_code
_entity_poly.pdbx_strand_id
1 'polypeptide(L)'
;MKSSDIQPLPIEELGNLFYELEFTPQESKHDVIRRISAVIPWQHPILDVIDTLKDPILRTNSRTFYRLIQTERTYYRFQKMSEKQSSRNYEDLEEGAFLISELGDPEASYFEMKEYLDKLANRVEELFDENLEILSDESKVNILIRVLVEEEGLTGNQKVYDLPENSFLTNVIKSKVGIPISLSVIYILVAKRIGLPLYGTNMPFHFLLFFDSPDFSTYIDPFHNGVLLDRETCEKFLTNNGFTASQKYFARTSTNSILKRMFRNLINIYRKSGWTDMEDLLTIYSDVLEKKR
;
A
#
# COMPACT_ATOMS: atom_id res chain seq x y z
N MET A 1 -14.52 12.83 -2.01
CA MET A 1 -14.84 12.12 -3.29
C MET A 1 -15.26 10.70 -2.90
N LYS A 2 -16.39 10.20 -3.41
CA LYS A 2 -17.05 8.97 -2.92
C LYS A 2 -16.07 7.80 -2.73
N SER A 3 -16.27 7.06 -1.64
CA SER A 3 -15.65 5.77 -1.34
C SER A 3 -15.39 4.96 -2.62
N SER A 4 -14.18 4.44 -2.78
CA SER A 4 -13.91 3.43 -3.79
C SER A 4 -14.96 2.32 -3.69
N ASP A 5 -15.82 2.23 -4.70
CA ASP A 5 -16.86 1.21 -4.79
C ASP A 5 -16.16 -0.16 -4.74
N ILE A 6 -16.40 -0.90 -3.66
CA ILE A 6 -15.94 -2.28 -3.52
C ILE A 6 -16.53 -3.05 -4.70
N GLN A 7 -15.67 -3.67 -5.49
CA GLN A 7 -16.15 -4.40 -6.67
C GLN A 7 -17.03 -5.58 -6.23
N PRO A 8 -18.25 -5.73 -6.80
CA PRO A 8 -19.13 -6.84 -6.48
C PRO A 8 -18.52 -8.15 -6.96
N LEU A 9 -18.81 -9.25 -6.25
CA LEU A 9 -18.35 -10.57 -6.63
C LEU A 9 -19.15 -11.12 -7.82
N PRO A 10 -18.49 -11.63 -8.88
CA PRO A 10 -19.16 -12.30 -10.00
C PRO A 10 -19.44 -13.77 -9.65
N ILE A 11 -20.37 -14.00 -8.72
CA ILE A 11 -20.63 -15.31 -8.07
C ILE A 11 -20.89 -16.44 -9.07
N GLU A 12 -21.69 -16.19 -10.13
CA GLU A 12 -22.03 -17.22 -11.11
C GLU A 12 -20.83 -17.63 -11.98
N GLU A 13 -20.06 -16.66 -12.46
CA GLU A 13 -18.83 -16.90 -13.22
C GLU A 13 -17.80 -17.66 -12.38
N LEU A 14 -17.62 -17.25 -11.12
CA LEU A 14 -16.71 -17.91 -10.18
C LEU A 14 -17.12 -19.36 -9.93
N GLY A 15 -18.41 -19.64 -9.73
CA GLY A 15 -18.92 -21.00 -9.57
C GLY A 15 -18.52 -21.91 -10.73
N ASN A 16 -18.69 -21.43 -11.98
CA ASN A 16 -18.32 -22.19 -13.17
C ASN A 16 -16.81 -22.44 -13.26
N LEU A 17 -15.98 -21.45 -12.93
CA LEU A 17 -14.52 -21.59 -12.94
C LEU A 17 -14.00 -22.55 -11.87
N PHE A 18 -14.60 -22.54 -10.67
CA PHE A 18 -14.23 -23.50 -9.62
C PHE A 18 -14.64 -24.93 -9.97
N TYR A 19 -15.82 -25.13 -10.59
CA TYR A 19 -16.18 -26.44 -11.16
C TYR A 19 -15.19 -26.89 -12.23
N GLU A 20 -14.80 -26.00 -13.15
CA GLU A 20 -13.78 -26.30 -14.16
C GLU A 20 -12.45 -26.73 -13.50
N LEU A 21 -12.02 -26.03 -12.45
CA LEU A 21 -10.79 -26.34 -11.70
C LEU A 21 -10.82 -27.73 -11.05
N GLU A 22 -11.99 -28.17 -10.56
CA GLU A 22 -12.15 -29.48 -9.92
C GLU A 22 -11.87 -30.62 -10.90
N PHE A 23 -12.42 -30.55 -12.11
CA PHE A 23 -12.36 -31.62 -13.11
C PHE A 23 -11.19 -31.49 -14.11
N THR A 24 -10.44 -30.38 -14.09
CA THR A 24 -9.27 -30.18 -14.95
C THR A 24 -8.09 -31.07 -14.50
N PRO A 25 -7.35 -31.74 -15.42
CA PRO A 25 -6.13 -32.47 -15.08
C PRO A 25 -5.09 -31.58 -14.39
N GLN A 26 -4.27 -32.16 -13.50
CA GLN A 26 -3.33 -31.39 -12.65
C GLN A 26 -2.38 -30.50 -13.47
N GLU A 27 -1.87 -31.01 -14.59
CA GLU A 27 -0.99 -30.31 -15.52
C GLU A 27 -1.61 -29.08 -16.19
N SER A 28 -2.95 -28.97 -16.20
CA SER A 28 -3.69 -27.88 -16.83
C SER A 28 -4.42 -26.97 -15.83
N LYS A 29 -4.39 -27.28 -14.52
CA LYS A 29 -5.06 -26.47 -13.49
C LYS A 29 -4.54 -25.03 -13.43
N HIS A 30 -3.29 -24.82 -13.80
CA HIS A 30 -2.64 -23.51 -13.80
C HIS A 30 -3.40 -22.45 -14.61
N ASP A 31 -3.91 -22.82 -15.79
CA ASP A 31 -4.64 -21.89 -16.66
C ASP A 31 -6.01 -21.51 -16.08
N VAL A 32 -6.66 -22.45 -15.40
CA VAL A 32 -7.94 -22.21 -14.71
C VAL A 32 -7.72 -21.33 -13.47
N ILE A 33 -6.66 -21.59 -12.69
CA ILE A 33 -6.27 -20.76 -11.54
C ILE A 33 -6.03 -19.32 -11.98
N ARG A 34 -5.28 -19.09 -13.05
CA ARG A 34 -5.05 -17.75 -13.60
C ARG A 34 -6.35 -17.02 -13.95
N ARG A 35 -7.33 -17.73 -14.54
CA ARG A 35 -8.65 -17.16 -14.85
C ARG A 35 -9.43 -16.81 -13.59
N ILE A 36 -9.46 -17.69 -12.59
CA ILE A 36 -10.07 -17.42 -11.28
C ILE A 36 -9.42 -16.18 -10.64
N SER A 37 -8.09 -16.16 -10.57
CA SER A 37 -7.30 -15.07 -9.98
C SER A 37 -7.51 -13.72 -10.68
N ALA A 38 -7.80 -13.70 -11.99
CA ALA A 38 -8.09 -12.47 -12.73
C ALA A 38 -9.49 -11.90 -12.44
N VAL A 39 -10.43 -12.75 -12.00
CA VAL A 39 -11.85 -12.41 -11.82
C VAL A 39 -12.17 -12.07 -10.36
N ILE A 40 -11.49 -12.69 -9.40
CA ILE A 40 -11.68 -12.37 -7.98
C ILE A 40 -11.13 -10.96 -7.67
N PRO A 41 -11.96 -10.02 -7.16
CA PRO A 41 -11.46 -8.72 -6.77
C PRO A 41 -10.44 -8.83 -5.63
N TRP A 42 -9.42 -8.00 -5.66
CA TRP A 42 -8.27 -8.06 -4.73
C TRP A 42 -8.66 -7.74 -3.29
N GLN A 43 -9.76 -7.01 -3.09
CA GLN A 43 -10.29 -6.62 -1.78
C GLN A 43 -10.83 -7.80 -0.97
N HIS A 44 -11.26 -8.88 -1.63
CA HIS A 44 -11.94 -9.99 -0.97
C HIS A 44 -10.96 -11.12 -0.65
N PRO A 45 -10.93 -11.66 0.58
CA PRO A 45 -10.18 -12.87 0.88
C PRO A 45 -10.63 -14.04 -0.01
N ILE A 46 -9.68 -14.84 -0.51
CA ILE A 46 -10.01 -15.97 -1.40
C ILE A 46 -10.90 -17.00 -0.69
N LEU A 47 -10.69 -17.21 0.61
CA LEU A 47 -11.51 -18.13 1.41
C LEU A 47 -12.96 -17.65 1.53
N ASP A 48 -13.19 -16.35 1.74
CA ASP A 48 -14.54 -15.78 1.79
C ASP A 48 -15.27 -15.98 0.46
N VAL A 49 -14.56 -15.79 -0.66
CA VAL A 49 -15.11 -16.04 -2.00
C VAL A 49 -15.48 -17.50 -2.18
N ILE A 50 -14.59 -18.43 -1.80
CA ILE A 50 -14.87 -19.86 -1.85
C ILE A 50 -16.10 -20.20 -0.99
N ASP A 51 -16.24 -19.58 0.17
CA ASP A 51 -17.34 -19.85 1.09
C ASP A 51 -18.72 -19.43 0.56
N THR A 52 -18.75 -18.52 -0.44
CA THR A 52 -19.96 -18.15 -1.18
C THR A 52 -20.44 -19.19 -2.22
N LEU A 53 -19.61 -20.19 -2.56
CA LEU A 53 -20.00 -21.22 -3.53
C LEU A 53 -21.16 -22.07 -3.01
N LYS A 54 -22.14 -22.35 -3.88
CA LYS A 54 -23.37 -23.06 -3.50
C LYS A 54 -23.13 -24.52 -3.11
N ASP A 55 -22.17 -25.19 -3.74
CA ASP A 55 -21.89 -26.61 -3.55
C ASP A 55 -20.88 -26.84 -2.39
N PRO A 56 -21.28 -27.51 -1.29
CA PRO A 56 -20.40 -27.79 -0.15
C PRO A 56 -19.17 -28.64 -0.48
N ILE A 57 -19.27 -29.57 -1.45
CA ILE A 57 -18.16 -30.42 -1.87
C ILE A 57 -17.16 -29.57 -2.64
N LEU A 58 -17.66 -28.78 -3.59
CA LEU A 58 -16.84 -27.84 -4.35
C LEU A 58 -16.12 -26.84 -3.43
N ARG A 59 -16.79 -26.32 -2.39
CA ARG A 59 -16.15 -25.46 -1.37
C ARG A 59 -14.97 -26.14 -0.72
N THR A 60 -15.18 -27.35 -0.22
CA THR A 60 -14.14 -28.12 0.47
C THR A 60 -12.94 -28.37 -0.44
N ASN A 61 -13.19 -28.76 -1.69
CA ASN A 61 -12.13 -29.03 -2.67
C ASN A 61 -11.41 -27.73 -3.08
N SER A 62 -12.14 -26.64 -3.30
CA SER A 62 -11.60 -25.34 -3.69
C SER A 62 -10.69 -24.73 -2.63
N ARG A 63 -10.98 -24.96 -1.34
CA ARG A 63 -10.11 -24.52 -0.23
C ARG A 63 -8.70 -25.11 -0.31
N THR A 64 -8.46 -26.21 -1.02
CA THR A 64 -7.10 -26.74 -1.20
C THR A 64 -6.25 -25.87 -2.14
N PHE A 65 -6.87 -25.03 -2.98
CA PHE A 65 -6.21 -24.17 -3.97
C PHE A 65 -6.08 -22.71 -3.53
N TYR A 66 -6.62 -22.31 -2.38
CA TYR A 66 -6.76 -20.89 -2.03
C TYR A 66 -5.43 -20.13 -2.05
N ARG A 67 -4.35 -20.73 -1.54
CA ARG A 67 -3.00 -20.12 -1.53
C ARG A 67 -2.46 -19.93 -2.94
N LEU A 68 -2.63 -20.91 -3.83
CA LEU A 68 -2.21 -20.78 -5.23
C LEU A 68 -2.99 -19.67 -5.93
N ILE A 69 -4.30 -19.63 -5.75
CA ILE A 69 -5.16 -18.59 -6.32
C ILE A 69 -4.77 -17.20 -5.80
N GLN A 70 -4.46 -17.09 -4.50
CA GLN A 70 -4.02 -15.85 -3.87
C GLN A 70 -2.68 -15.37 -4.46
N THR A 71 -1.68 -16.25 -4.53
CA THR A 71 -0.36 -15.96 -5.13
C THR A 71 -0.48 -15.51 -6.59
N GLU A 72 -1.27 -16.23 -7.40
CA GLU A 72 -1.51 -15.90 -8.82
C GLU A 72 -2.32 -14.60 -8.97
N ARG A 73 -3.26 -14.31 -8.07
CA ARG A 73 -3.99 -13.04 -8.05
C ARG A 73 -3.03 -11.90 -7.78
N THR A 74 -2.22 -11.99 -6.74
CA THR A 74 -1.23 -10.95 -6.41
C THR A 74 -0.27 -10.70 -7.58
N TYR A 75 0.15 -11.76 -8.27
CA TYR A 75 0.97 -11.64 -9.48
C TYR A 75 0.24 -10.89 -10.59
N TYR A 76 -0.98 -11.32 -10.91
CA TYR A 76 -1.82 -10.71 -11.93
C TYR A 76 -2.08 -9.23 -11.66
N ARG A 77 -2.35 -8.85 -10.40
CA ARG A 77 -2.59 -7.46 -10.00
C ARG A 77 -1.35 -6.58 -10.17
N PHE A 78 -0.16 -7.03 -9.72
CA PHE A 78 1.08 -6.28 -9.98
C PHE A 78 1.41 -6.18 -11.47
N GLN A 79 1.12 -7.22 -12.27
CA GLN A 79 1.27 -7.15 -13.72
C GLN A 79 0.31 -6.10 -14.33
N LYS A 80 -0.93 -6.02 -13.85
CA LYS A 80 -1.87 -4.99 -14.31
C LYS A 80 -1.44 -3.58 -13.93
N MET A 81 -0.82 -3.40 -12.77
CA MET A 81 -0.23 -2.12 -12.36
C MET A 81 0.96 -1.72 -13.24
N SER A 82 1.80 -2.67 -13.67
CA SER A 82 2.95 -2.35 -14.53
C SER A 82 2.55 -2.00 -15.97
N GLU A 83 1.40 -2.52 -16.44
CA GLU A 83 0.79 -2.16 -17.73
C GLU A 83 0.23 -0.72 -17.75
N LYS A 84 -0.16 -0.17 -16.59
CA LYS A 84 -0.62 1.22 -16.49
C LYS A 84 0.57 2.17 -16.63
N GLN A 85 0.44 3.20 -17.47
CA GLN A 85 1.41 4.29 -17.49
C GLN A 85 1.52 4.89 -16.10
N SER A 86 2.74 5.28 -15.67
CA SER A 86 2.99 5.88 -14.35
C SER A 86 2.09 7.08 -14.09
N SER A 87 0.91 6.84 -13.53
CA SER A 87 -0.03 7.89 -13.16
C SER A 87 0.45 8.49 -11.84
N ARG A 88 0.41 9.82 -11.75
CA ARG A 88 0.75 10.56 -10.52
C ARG A 88 -0.44 10.68 -9.56
N ASN A 89 -1.53 9.93 -9.79
CA ASN A 89 -2.81 10.06 -9.07
C ASN A 89 -2.98 9.03 -7.93
N TYR A 90 -1.94 8.24 -7.62
CA TYR A 90 -1.93 7.24 -6.54
C TYR A 90 -3.14 6.27 -6.54
N GLU A 91 -3.74 6.00 -7.69
CA GLU A 91 -4.92 5.11 -7.81
C GLU A 91 -4.63 3.69 -7.32
N ASP A 92 -3.50 3.14 -7.72
CA ASP A 92 -3.11 1.77 -7.37
C ASP A 92 -2.31 1.68 -6.06
N LEU A 93 -2.07 2.79 -5.35
CA LEU A 93 -1.18 2.78 -4.19
C LEU A 93 -1.77 1.97 -3.03
N GLU A 94 -3.07 2.12 -2.77
CA GLU A 94 -3.76 1.41 -1.70
C GLU A 94 -3.76 -0.10 -1.96
N GLU A 95 -4.11 -0.49 -3.19
CA GLU A 95 -4.10 -1.87 -3.64
C GLU A 95 -2.69 -2.47 -3.53
N GLY A 96 -1.67 -1.79 -4.08
CA GLY A 96 -0.30 -2.30 -4.07
C GLY A 96 0.26 -2.41 -2.66
N ALA A 97 -0.01 -1.44 -1.78
CA ALA A 97 0.44 -1.50 -0.40
C ALA A 97 -0.26 -2.61 0.41
N PHE A 98 -1.56 -2.85 0.16
CA PHE A 98 -2.28 -3.98 0.74
C PHE A 98 -1.71 -5.32 0.25
N LEU A 99 -1.55 -5.49 -1.06
CA LEU A 99 -1.01 -6.72 -1.65
C LEU A 99 0.42 -7.03 -1.16
N ILE A 100 1.27 -6.02 -0.96
CA ILE A 100 2.59 -6.20 -0.31
C ILE A 100 2.41 -6.73 1.11
N SER A 101 1.44 -6.20 1.87
CA SER A 101 1.17 -6.64 3.24
C SER A 101 0.62 -8.06 3.29
N GLU A 102 -0.22 -8.43 2.32
CA GLU A 102 -0.77 -9.79 2.17
C GLU A 102 0.33 -10.83 1.91
N LEU A 103 1.47 -10.46 1.33
CA LEU A 103 2.62 -11.37 1.20
C LEU A 103 3.24 -11.74 2.55
N GLY A 104 3.23 -10.82 3.53
CA GLY A 104 3.75 -11.05 4.88
C GLY A 104 2.72 -11.69 5.82
N ASP A 105 1.44 -11.36 5.62
CA ASP A 105 0.29 -11.92 6.35
C ASP A 105 -0.83 -12.26 5.36
N PRO A 106 -0.90 -13.52 4.87
CA PRO A 106 -1.89 -13.92 3.88
C PRO A 106 -3.34 -13.95 4.39
N GLU A 107 -3.56 -13.76 5.69
CA GLU A 107 -4.90 -13.63 6.29
C GLU A 107 -5.27 -12.15 6.53
N ALA A 108 -4.42 -11.20 6.12
CA ALA A 108 -4.68 -9.79 6.29
C ALA A 108 -5.99 -9.35 5.60
N SER A 109 -6.78 -8.55 6.31
CA SER A 109 -8.06 -8.03 5.81
C SER A 109 -7.90 -6.65 5.19
N TYR A 110 -8.25 -6.51 3.91
CA TYR A 110 -8.32 -5.21 3.26
C TYR A 110 -9.40 -4.33 3.91
N PHE A 111 -10.54 -4.93 4.30
CA PHE A 111 -11.65 -4.18 4.87
C PHE A 111 -11.28 -3.53 6.21
N GLU A 112 -10.52 -4.23 7.06
CA GLU A 112 -9.97 -3.65 8.29
C GLU A 112 -9.03 -2.47 7.99
N MET A 113 -8.13 -2.63 7.02
CA MET A 113 -7.22 -1.55 6.60
C MET A 113 -7.99 -0.34 6.05
N LYS A 114 -9.00 -0.59 5.21
CA LYS A 114 -9.83 0.45 4.62
C LYS A 114 -10.62 1.21 5.68
N GLU A 115 -11.29 0.49 6.58
CA GLU A 115 -12.05 1.10 7.68
C GLU A 115 -11.17 1.96 8.57
N TYR A 116 -9.96 1.49 8.89
CA TYR A 116 -8.97 2.26 9.63
C TYR A 116 -8.60 3.57 8.93
N LEU A 117 -8.26 3.50 7.63
CA LEU A 117 -7.89 4.69 6.85
C LEU A 117 -9.06 5.67 6.67
N ASP A 118 -10.27 5.15 6.46
CA ASP A 118 -11.49 5.95 6.34
C ASP A 118 -11.81 6.66 7.66
N LYS A 119 -11.66 5.98 8.80
CA LYS A 119 -11.83 6.58 10.13
C LYS A 119 -10.88 7.76 10.34
N LEU A 120 -9.61 7.62 9.96
CA LEU A 120 -8.63 8.71 10.06
C LEU A 120 -8.99 9.88 9.13
N ALA A 121 -9.40 9.59 7.89
CA ALA A 121 -9.84 10.59 6.94
C ALA A 121 -11.06 11.38 7.44
N ASN A 122 -12.09 10.67 7.90
CA ASN A 122 -13.29 11.28 8.47
C ASN A 122 -12.94 12.17 9.67
N ARG A 123 -12.02 11.70 10.53
CA ARG A 123 -11.57 12.49 11.69
C ARG A 123 -10.87 13.79 11.28
N VAL A 124 -10.10 13.77 10.19
CA VAL A 124 -9.48 14.99 9.63
C VAL A 124 -10.54 15.91 9.04
N GLU A 125 -11.50 15.38 8.27
CA GLU A 125 -12.61 16.16 7.70
C GLU A 125 -13.48 16.82 8.77
N GLU A 126 -13.81 16.11 9.86
CA GLU A 126 -14.53 16.70 11.00
C GLU A 126 -13.82 17.94 11.56
N LEU A 127 -12.49 17.85 11.76
CA LEU A 127 -11.70 18.98 12.23
C LEU A 127 -11.57 20.10 11.19
N PHE A 128 -11.69 19.79 9.90
CA PHE A 128 -11.80 20.82 8.87
C PHE A 128 -13.15 21.56 8.99
N ASP A 129 -14.25 20.83 9.11
CA ASP A 129 -15.57 21.45 9.21
C ASP A 129 -15.73 22.31 10.47
N GLU A 130 -15.09 21.94 11.57
CA GLU A 130 -15.05 22.74 12.81
C GLU A 130 -14.28 24.08 12.66
N ASN A 131 -13.43 24.23 11.65
CA ASN A 131 -12.51 25.36 11.48
C ASN A 131 -12.68 26.13 10.15
N LEU A 132 -13.85 26.01 9.49
CA LEU A 132 -14.12 26.47 8.12
C LEU A 132 -13.68 27.91 7.81
N GLU A 133 -13.82 28.85 8.74
CA GLU A 133 -13.51 30.26 8.50
C GLU A 133 -12.00 30.59 8.46
N ILE A 134 -11.12 29.70 8.95
CA ILE A 134 -9.67 29.96 9.16
C ILE A 134 -8.77 28.89 8.52
N LEU A 135 -9.33 28.02 7.66
CA LEU A 135 -8.60 26.88 7.09
C LEU A 135 -7.64 27.24 5.96
N SER A 136 -6.48 27.80 6.34
CA SER A 136 -5.31 27.85 5.48
C SER A 136 -4.81 26.42 5.16
N ASP A 137 -4.07 26.28 4.07
CA ASP A 137 -3.47 24.98 3.72
C ASP A 137 -2.40 24.53 4.73
N GLU A 138 -1.73 25.47 5.39
CA GLU A 138 -0.85 25.17 6.54
C GLU A 138 -1.66 24.58 7.71
N SER A 139 -2.83 25.15 8.03
CA SER A 139 -3.72 24.61 9.07
C SER A 139 -4.21 23.21 8.71
N LYS A 140 -4.54 22.94 7.44
CA LYS A 140 -4.93 21.59 6.97
C LYS A 140 -3.82 20.57 7.20
N VAL A 141 -2.58 20.93 6.87
CA VAL A 141 -1.41 20.08 7.08
C VAL A 141 -1.20 19.80 8.57
N ASN A 142 -1.30 20.81 9.42
CA ASN A 142 -1.16 20.65 10.88
C ASN A 142 -2.26 19.78 11.49
N ILE A 143 -3.52 19.92 11.04
CA ILE A 143 -4.62 19.05 11.48
C ILE A 143 -4.39 17.60 11.05
N LEU A 144 -3.95 17.37 9.80
CA LEU A 144 -3.59 16.02 9.33
C LEU A 144 -2.51 15.40 10.23
N ILE A 145 -1.44 16.14 10.50
CA ILE A 145 -0.35 15.68 11.38
C ILE A 145 -0.87 15.39 12.78
N ARG A 146 -1.66 16.30 13.36
CA ARG A 146 -2.26 16.13 14.69
C ARG A 146 -3.08 14.85 14.78
N VAL A 147 -3.97 14.59 13.81
CA VAL A 147 -4.79 13.35 13.82
C VAL A 147 -3.90 12.12 13.72
N LEU A 148 -2.93 12.11 12.81
CA LEU A 148 -2.11 10.93 12.56
C LEU A 148 -1.08 10.67 13.67
N VAL A 149 -0.53 11.71 14.30
CA VAL A 149 0.55 11.59 15.28
C VAL A 149 0.04 11.70 16.71
N GLU A 150 -0.71 12.76 17.04
CA GLU A 150 -1.12 13.03 18.42
C GLU A 150 -2.34 12.21 18.83
N GLU A 151 -3.37 12.16 17.98
CA GLU A 151 -4.60 11.41 18.29
C GLU A 151 -4.43 9.91 18.01
N GLU A 152 -3.88 9.54 16.86
CA GLU A 152 -3.71 8.14 16.48
C GLU A 152 -2.41 7.50 17.01
N GLY A 153 -1.33 8.27 17.20
CA GLY A 153 -0.07 7.75 17.75
C GLY A 153 0.89 7.15 16.71
N LEU A 154 0.76 7.46 15.42
CA LEU A 154 1.68 6.95 14.39
C LEU A 154 3.08 7.53 14.57
N THR A 155 4.10 6.67 14.66
CA THR A 155 5.49 7.10 14.87
C THR A 155 6.52 6.17 14.25
N GLY A 156 7.74 6.68 14.04
CA GLY A 156 8.87 5.93 13.50
C GLY A 156 9.47 4.92 14.49
N ASN A 157 9.76 3.70 14.03
CA ASN A 157 10.49 2.73 14.85
C ASN A 157 12.00 3.01 14.87
N GLN A 158 12.46 3.80 15.84
CA GLN A 158 13.89 4.08 15.99
C GLN A 158 14.66 2.96 16.71
N LYS A 159 13.97 2.10 17.48
CA LYS A 159 14.60 1.08 18.31
C LYS A 159 14.87 -0.21 17.54
N VAL A 160 13.91 -0.63 16.72
CA VAL A 160 14.00 -1.89 15.96
C VAL A 160 13.55 -1.63 14.52
N TYR A 161 14.35 -0.84 13.80
CA TYR A 161 14.03 -0.37 12.46
C TYR A 161 13.85 -1.51 11.45
N ASP A 162 14.72 -2.51 11.48
CA ASP A 162 14.78 -3.63 10.53
C ASP A 162 13.74 -4.74 10.81
N LEU A 163 12.65 -4.48 11.56
CA LEU A 163 11.53 -5.42 11.65
C LEU A 163 10.68 -5.36 10.37
N PRO A 164 10.42 -6.50 9.68
CA PRO A 164 9.55 -6.53 8.49
C PRO A 164 8.17 -5.92 8.73
N GLU A 165 7.62 -6.12 9.93
CA GLU A 165 6.31 -5.62 10.36
C GLU A 165 6.21 -4.09 10.33
N ASN A 166 7.34 -3.37 10.43
CA ASN A 166 7.34 -1.92 10.27
C ASN A 166 7.10 -1.48 8.80
N SER A 167 7.23 -2.39 7.83
CA SER A 167 7.10 -2.12 6.39
C SER A 167 5.74 -2.56 5.83
N PHE A 168 5.12 -3.59 6.39
CA PHE A 168 3.79 -4.05 5.99
C PHE A 168 2.70 -3.15 6.57
N LEU A 169 1.88 -2.55 5.69
CA LEU A 169 0.92 -1.51 6.08
C LEU A 169 -0.11 -2.03 7.09
N THR A 170 -0.58 -3.28 6.92
CA THR A 170 -1.55 -3.91 7.82
C THR A 170 -0.99 -4.16 9.23
N ASN A 171 0.33 -4.36 9.35
CA ASN A 171 1.01 -4.42 10.64
C ASN A 171 1.20 -3.01 11.23
N VAL A 172 1.59 -2.03 10.41
CA VAL A 172 1.82 -0.64 10.86
C VAL A 172 0.55 0.00 11.42
N ILE A 173 -0.63 -0.22 10.82
CA ILE A 173 -1.89 0.32 11.36
C ILE A 173 -2.25 -0.30 12.73
N LYS A 174 -1.83 -1.55 12.99
CA LYS A 174 -2.06 -2.25 14.26
C LYS A 174 -1.06 -1.83 15.32
N SER A 175 0.22 -1.74 14.96
CA SER A 175 1.31 -1.39 15.87
C SER A 175 1.45 0.11 16.10
N LYS A 176 0.92 0.92 15.19
CA LYS A 176 1.11 2.38 15.07
C LYS A 176 2.57 2.80 14.88
N VAL A 177 3.42 1.86 14.48
CA VAL A 177 4.86 2.04 14.40
C VAL A 177 5.37 1.52 13.06
N GLY A 178 6.13 2.35 12.33
CA GLY A 178 6.58 2.02 10.97
C GLY A 178 7.93 2.61 10.60
N ILE A 179 8.34 2.36 9.35
CA ILE A 179 9.50 3.00 8.69
C ILE A 179 9.04 4.21 7.85
N PRO A 180 9.95 5.07 7.35
CA PRO A 180 9.56 6.31 6.69
C PRO A 180 8.57 6.13 5.54
N ILE A 181 8.74 5.09 4.71
CA ILE A 181 7.86 4.87 3.57
C ILE A 181 6.48 4.34 3.95
N SER A 182 6.37 3.44 4.94
CA SER A 182 5.07 2.86 5.32
C SER A 182 4.19 3.88 6.02
N LEU A 183 4.76 4.70 6.91
CA LEU A 183 4.06 5.84 7.52
C LEU A 183 3.64 6.86 6.45
N SER A 184 4.52 7.16 5.49
CA SER A 184 4.21 8.06 4.37
C SER A 184 3.05 7.57 3.50
N VAL A 185 2.92 6.25 3.29
CA VAL A 185 1.78 5.68 2.56
C VAL A 185 0.47 5.93 3.31
N ILE A 186 0.42 5.78 4.64
CA ILE A 186 -0.78 6.10 5.44
C ILE A 186 -1.19 7.56 5.23
N TYR A 187 -0.24 8.49 5.36
CA TYR A 187 -0.48 9.91 5.13
C TYR A 187 -1.06 10.19 3.74
N ILE A 188 -0.45 9.64 2.69
CA ILE A 188 -0.93 9.83 1.30
C ILE A 188 -2.34 9.26 1.13
N LEU A 189 -2.63 8.08 1.67
CA LEU A 189 -3.93 7.43 1.53
C LEU A 189 -5.04 8.16 2.30
N VAL A 190 -4.73 8.73 3.47
CA VAL A 190 -5.65 9.60 4.22
C VAL A 190 -5.86 10.92 3.49
N ALA A 191 -4.77 11.60 3.12
CA ALA A 191 -4.81 12.86 2.36
C ALA A 191 -5.61 12.74 1.06
N LYS A 192 -5.48 11.61 0.34
CA LYS A 192 -6.21 11.35 -0.89
C LYS A 192 -7.73 11.22 -0.68
N ARG A 193 -8.18 10.61 0.42
CA ARG A 193 -9.62 10.48 0.74
C ARG A 193 -10.30 11.85 0.89
N ILE A 194 -9.58 12.77 1.52
CA ILE A 194 -10.04 14.13 1.84
C ILE A 194 -9.60 15.19 0.81
N GLY A 195 -8.97 14.78 -0.29
CA GLY A 195 -8.60 15.65 -1.41
C GLY A 195 -7.41 16.59 -1.18
N LEU A 196 -6.52 16.33 -0.22
CA LEU A 196 -5.31 17.14 -0.01
C LEU A 196 -4.20 16.82 -1.03
N PRO A 197 -3.48 17.83 -1.55
CA PRO A 197 -2.39 17.65 -2.51
C PRO A 197 -1.08 17.20 -1.85
N LEU A 198 -1.07 15.97 -1.32
CA LEU A 198 0.09 15.38 -0.64
C LEU A 198 0.76 14.30 -1.50
N TYR A 199 2.06 14.45 -1.73
CA TYR A 199 2.82 13.59 -2.63
C TYR A 199 4.06 13.00 -1.97
N GLY A 200 4.45 11.79 -2.33
CA GLY A 200 5.75 11.25 -1.94
C GLY A 200 6.89 11.89 -2.73
N THR A 201 8.09 11.91 -2.15
CA THR A 201 9.32 12.39 -2.81
C THR A 201 10.24 11.25 -3.22
N ASN A 202 11.22 11.53 -4.08
CA ASN A 202 12.27 10.59 -4.48
C ASN A 202 13.54 10.71 -3.62
N MET A 203 13.48 11.37 -2.45
CA MET A 203 14.62 11.56 -1.55
C MET A 203 15.29 10.22 -1.23
N PRO A 204 16.58 10.03 -1.56
CA PRO A 204 17.30 8.82 -1.17
C PRO A 204 17.46 8.77 0.35
N PHE A 205 17.73 7.56 0.87
CA PHE A 205 17.93 7.26 2.29
C PHE A 205 16.68 7.45 3.18
N HIS A 206 16.00 8.60 3.11
CA HIS A 206 14.83 8.92 3.92
C HIS A 206 13.65 9.34 3.04
N PHE A 207 12.50 8.69 3.21
CA PHE A 207 11.31 9.00 2.41
C PHE A 207 10.53 10.13 3.07
N LEU A 208 10.37 11.25 2.35
CA LEU A 208 9.56 12.39 2.79
C LEU A 208 8.32 12.56 1.92
N LEU A 209 7.34 13.26 2.47
CA LEU A 209 6.20 13.78 1.74
C LEU A 209 6.42 15.24 1.35
N PHE A 210 5.70 15.69 0.34
CA PHE A 210 5.66 17.06 -0.15
C PHE A 210 4.20 17.46 -0.32
N PHE A 211 3.74 18.39 0.51
CA PHE A 211 2.47 19.07 0.34
C PHE A 211 2.68 20.24 -0.61
N ASP A 212 1.87 20.32 -1.67
CA ASP A 212 2.12 21.25 -2.77
C ASP A 212 0.81 21.88 -3.27
N SER A 213 0.52 23.07 -2.74
CA SER A 213 -0.60 23.92 -3.14
C SER A 213 -0.10 25.28 -3.64
N PRO A 214 -0.94 26.08 -4.35
CA PRO A 214 -0.56 27.41 -4.79
C PRO A 214 -0.12 28.36 -3.67
N ASP A 215 -0.71 28.23 -2.48
CA ASP A 215 -0.54 29.18 -1.37
C ASP A 215 0.43 28.67 -0.29
N PHE A 216 0.66 27.36 -0.24
CA PHE A 216 1.52 26.72 0.76
C PHE A 216 2.20 25.45 0.23
N SER A 217 3.51 25.35 0.41
CA SER A 217 4.28 24.15 0.08
C SER A 217 5.28 23.82 1.19
N THR A 218 5.32 22.56 1.60
CA THR A 218 6.24 22.10 2.66
C THR A 218 6.58 20.63 2.51
N TYR A 219 7.72 20.21 3.04
CA TYR A 219 8.03 18.79 3.20
C TYR A 219 7.57 18.32 4.58
N ILE A 220 7.11 17.07 4.65
CA ILE A 220 6.65 16.46 5.90
C ILE A 220 7.47 15.19 6.12
N ASP A 221 7.91 14.97 7.35
CA ASP A 221 8.58 13.75 7.79
C ASP A 221 7.69 12.90 8.71
N PRO A 222 6.92 11.94 8.15
CA PRO A 222 6.08 11.05 8.95
C PRO A 222 6.86 10.19 9.96
N PHE A 223 8.14 9.90 9.71
CA PHE A 223 8.93 9.07 10.62
C PHE A 223 9.33 9.82 11.88
N HIS A 224 9.59 11.12 11.75
CA HIS A 224 9.87 12.01 12.87
C HIS A 224 8.63 12.81 13.26
N ASN A 225 7.50 12.13 13.47
CA ASN A 225 6.27 12.71 14.04
C ASN A 225 5.69 13.89 13.22
N GLY A 226 5.81 13.84 11.89
CA GLY A 226 5.21 14.83 11.01
C GLY A 226 5.92 16.17 10.98
N VAL A 227 7.19 16.25 11.40
CA VAL A 227 7.96 17.51 11.37
C VAL A 227 7.92 18.12 9.97
N LEU A 228 7.62 19.42 9.92
CA LEU A 228 7.65 20.22 8.71
C LEU A 228 9.08 20.65 8.40
N LEU A 229 9.48 20.50 7.15
CA LEU A 229 10.84 20.76 6.69
C LEU A 229 10.81 21.70 5.48
N ASP A 230 11.76 22.63 5.45
CA ASP A 230 12.03 23.41 4.25
C ASP A 230 13.00 22.68 3.31
N ARG A 231 13.17 23.26 2.12
CA ARG A 231 14.04 22.71 1.09
C ARG A 231 15.51 22.65 1.53
N GLU A 232 15.99 23.69 2.21
CA GLU A 232 17.39 23.80 2.63
C GLU A 232 17.75 22.70 3.65
N THR A 233 16.86 22.42 4.60
CA THR A 233 17.02 21.37 5.60
C THR A 233 17.10 19.99 4.94
N CYS A 234 16.26 19.74 3.93
CA CYS A 234 16.32 18.48 3.17
C CYS A 234 17.64 18.35 2.38
N GLU A 235 18.15 19.42 1.77
CA GLU A 235 19.42 19.42 1.04
C GLU A 235 20.63 19.22 1.95
N LYS A 236 20.61 19.82 3.15
CA LYS A 236 21.60 19.56 4.20
C LYS A 236 21.56 18.09 4.64
N PHE A 237 20.36 17.52 4.86
CA PHE A 237 20.21 16.11 5.19
C PHE A 237 20.82 15.19 4.13
N LEU A 238 20.61 15.47 2.84
CA LEU A 238 21.21 14.72 1.75
C LEU A 238 22.74 14.79 1.76
N THR A 239 23.28 16.00 1.92
CA THR A 239 24.73 16.25 1.91
C THR A 239 25.42 15.54 3.07
N ASN A 240 24.82 15.58 4.27
CA ASN A 240 25.32 14.91 5.47
C ASN A 240 25.30 13.37 5.34
N ASN A 241 24.44 12.83 4.49
CA ASN A 241 24.35 11.39 4.21
C ASN A 241 25.09 10.98 2.92
N GLY A 242 25.97 11.84 2.39
CA GLY A 242 26.83 11.52 1.25
C GLY A 242 26.17 11.63 -0.13
N PHE A 243 25.02 12.29 -0.23
CA PHE A 243 24.33 12.53 -1.50
C PHE A 243 24.51 13.97 -1.98
N THR A 244 24.84 14.15 -3.26
CA THR A 244 24.74 15.47 -3.90
C THR A 244 23.27 15.83 -4.12
N ALA A 245 22.83 16.98 -3.61
CA ALA A 245 21.47 17.48 -3.82
C ALA A 245 21.14 17.55 -5.32
N SER A 246 19.96 17.05 -5.69
CA SER A 246 19.49 17.02 -7.08
C SER A 246 17.99 17.23 -7.13
N GLN A 247 17.52 18.08 -8.05
CA GLN A 247 16.10 18.40 -8.20
C GLN A 247 15.22 17.14 -8.36
N LYS A 248 15.75 16.08 -8.96
CA LYS A 248 15.04 14.80 -9.14
C LYS A 248 14.59 14.16 -7.82
N TYR A 249 15.31 14.40 -6.72
CA TYR A 249 14.99 13.83 -5.40
C TYR A 249 13.74 14.46 -4.78
N PHE A 250 13.41 15.66 -5.22
CA PHE A 250 12.27 16.43 -4.72
C PHE A 250 11.08 16.40 -5.67
N ALA A 251 11.22 15.74 -6.82
CA ALA A 251 10.12 15.51 -7.72
C ALA A 251 9.07 14.59 -7.06
N ARG A 252 7.79 14.88 -7.32
CA ARG A 252 6.68 14.01 -6.95
C ARG A 252 6.92 12.60 -7.47
N THR A 253 6.82 11.62 -6.59
CA THR A 253 7.04 10.22 -6.90
C THR A 253 5.75 9.54 -7.39
N SER A 254 5.88 8.51 -8.23
CA SER A 254 4.76 7.73 -8.74
C SER A 254 4.40 6.56 -7.81
N THR A 255 3.20 5.98 -7.94
CA THR A 255 2.82 4.75 -7.24
C THR A 255 3.88 3.65 -7.39
N ASN A 256 4.30 3.36 -8.63
CA ASN A 256 5.29 2.33 -8.91
C ASN A 256 6.62 2.60 -8.20
N SER A 257 7.03 3.86 -8.10
CA SER A 257 8.24 4.24 -7.37
C SER A 257 8.13 4.01 -5.86
N ILE A 258 6.94 4.25 -5.27
CA ILE A 258 6.67 3.96 -3.85
C ILE A 258 6.70 2.46 -3.61
N LEU A 259 5.92 1.69 -4.37
CA LEU A 259 5.83 0.23 -4.21
C LEU A 259 7.20 -0.45 -4.39
N LYS A 260 8.00 -0.05 -5.38
CA LYS A 260 9.38 -0.54 -5.55
C LYS A 260 10.27 -0.25 -4.35
N ARG A 261 10.13 0.93 -3.73
CA ARG A 261 10.87 1.26 -2.51
C ARG A 261 10.41 0.41 -1.32
N MET A 262 9.11 0.12 -1.21
CA MET A 262 8.58 -0.80 -0.19
C MET A 262 9.16 -2.21 -0.38
N PHE A 263 9.13 -2.76 -1.59
CA PHE A 263 9.77 -4.04 -1.91
C PHE A 263 11.26 -4.04 -1.56
N ARG A 264 12.01 -3.01 -2.00
CA ARG A 264 13.45 -2.91 -1.71
C ARG A 264 13.75 -2.89 -0.22
N ASN A 265 12.94 -2.21 0.58
CA ASN A 265 13.11 -2.18 2.03
C ASN A 265 12.92 -3.58 2.63
N LEU A 266 11.83 -4.27 2.27
CA LEU A 266 11.56 -5.63 2.73
C LEU A 266 12.62 -6.63 2.26
N ILE A 267 13.01 -6.60 0.99
CA ILE A 267 14.08 -7.44 0.42
C ILE A 267 15.38 -7.26 1.21
N ASN A 268 15.76 -6.01 1.51
CA ASN A 268 16.96 -5.74 2.30
C ASN A 268 16.86 -6.26 3.73
N ILE A 269 15.67 -6.17 4.36
CA ILE A 269 15.42 -6.70 5.70
C ILE A 269 15.57 -8.23 5.71
N TYR A 270 14.91 -8.94 4.79
CA TYR A 270 14.96 -10.41 4.72
C TYR A 270 16.33 -10.94 4.30
N ARG A 271 17.04 -10.22 3.42
CA ARG A 271 18.44 -10.54 3.09
C ARG A 271 19.34 -10.48 4.33
N LYS A 272 19.19 -9.44 5.16
CA LYS A 272 19.98 -9.29 6.39
C LYS A 272 19.65 -10.37 7.41
N SER A 273 18.40 -10.81 7.50
CA SER A 273 17.98 -11.88 8.42
C SER A 273 18.34 -13.29 7.91
N GLY A 274 18.70 -13.44 6.63
CA GLY A 274 19.01 -14.72 5.99
C GLY A 274 17.78 -15.53 5.59
N TRP A 275 16.59 -14.91 5.54
CA TRP A 275 15.34 -15.59 5.17
C TRP A 275 15.13 -15.55 3.66
N THR A 276 15.83 -16.44 2.95
CA THR A 276 15.95 -16.44 1.49
C THR A 276 14.62 -16.62 0.77
N ASP A 277 13.72 -17.47 1.28
CA ASP A 277 12.44 -17.76 0.61
C ASP A 277 11.57 -16.48 0.46
N MET A 278 11.54 -15.64 1.49
CA MET A 278 10.83 -14.36 1.44
C MET A 278 11.58 -13.32 0.60
N GLU A 279 12.91 -13.30 0.65
CA GLU A 279 13.72 -12.43 -0.22
C GLU A 279 13.42 -12.72 -1.71
N ASP A 280 13.43 -14.00 -2.10
CA ASP A 280 13.17 -14.46 -3.46
C ASP A 280 11.73 -14.14 -3.88
N LEU A 281 10.75 -14.43 -3.02
CA LEU A 281 9.35 -14.13 -3.27
C LEU A 281 9.12 -12.64 -3.55
N LEU A 282 9.64 -11.77 -2.68
CA LEU A 282 9.52 -10.31 -2.84
C LEU A 282 10.25 -9.81 -4.08
N THR A 283 11.38 -10.41 -4.43
CA THR A 283 12.13 -10.10 -5.65
C THR A 283 11.30 -10.42 -6.89
N ILE A 284 10.66 -11.59 -6.94
CA ILE A 284 9.76 -11.98 -8.05
C ILE A 284 8.65 -10.94 -8.25
N TYR A 285 7.96 -10.53 -7.19
CA TYR A 285 6.88 -9.55 -7.31
C TYR A 285 7.37 -8.14 -7.65
N SER A 286 8.54 -7.75 -7.12
CA SER A 286 9.19 -6.50 -7.50
C SER A 286 9.48 -6.46 -9.00
N ASP A 287 10.01 -7.55 -9.56
CA ASP A 287 10.34 -7.67 -10.99
C ASP A 287 9.11 -7.61 -11.90
N VAL A 288 7.98 -8.19 -11.47
CA VAL A 288 6.70 -8.11 -12.19
C VAL A 288 6.23 -6.66 -12.34
N LEU A 289 6.42 -5.86 -11.28
CA LEU A 289 6.10 -4.43 -11.29
C LEU A 289 7.06 -3.63 -12.20
N GLU A 290 8.24 -4.17 -12.53
CA GLU A 290 9.23 -3.52 -13.40
C GLU A 290 9.03 -3.78 -14.90
N LYS A 291 8.45 -4.94 -15.26
CA LYS A 291 8.30 -5.37 -16.66
C LYS A 291 7.43 -4.40 -17.44
N LYS A 292 8.06 -3.44 -18.11
CA LYS A 292 7.48 -2.70 -19.23
C LYS A 292 7.39 -3.65 -20.42
N ARG A 293 6.18 -3.87 -20.94
CA ARG A 293 6.03 -4.36 -22.31
C ARG A 293 6.43 -3.28 -23.31
#